data_AF-A0A1J3CW27-F1
#
_entry.id   AF-A0A1J3CW27-F1
#
_cell.length_a   1.000
_cell.length_b   1.000
_cell.length_c   1.000
_cell.angle_alpha   90.00
_cell.angle_beta   90.00
_cell.angle_gamma   90.00
#
_symmetry.space_group_name_H-M   'P 1'
#
loop_
_entity.id
_entity.type
_entity.pdbx_description
1 polymer ?
#
loop_
_entity_poly.entity_id
_entity_poly.type
_entity_poly.pdbx_seq_one_letter_code
_entity_poly.pdbx_strand_id
1 'polypeptide(L)'
;VREGHWIVLDELNLAPSDVLEALNRLLDDNRELFVPELHETISAHPNFMLFATQNPPALYGGRKILSRAFRNRFVEIHVDDIPEDELSEILTQKCLIAKSHATKMVEVMKDLQRNRQNSKAFAGKHGYITPRDLFRWADRFRTYEGRSNEELAREGYYLLAERLRDDTEKLVVQEVLERHFRVSLTNDDLYKEELLKLDESFHSRRDSMENRTISWTKSMWRLFFLIERSYKLREP
;
A
#
# COMPACT_ATOMS: atom_id res chain seq x y z
N VAL A 1 -3.53 30.17 -1.02
CA VAL A 1 -3.34 31.34 -0.13
C VAL A 1 -4.08 32.57 -0.63
N ARG A 2 -3.73 33.16 -1.79
CA ARG A 2 -4.37 34.39 -2.33
C ARG A 2 -5.83 34.23 -2.73
N GLU A 3 -6.16 33.09 -3.33
CA GLU A 3 -7.50 32.84 -3.91
C GLU A 3 -8.48 32.17 -2.92
N GLY A 4 -8.09 31.99 -1.65
CA GLY A 4 -8.96 31.35 -0.66
C GLY A 4 -9.07 29.83 -0.75
N HIS A 5 -8.40 29.17 -1.70
CA HIS A 5 -8.38 27.70 -1.79
C HIS A 5 -7.83 27.05 -0.51
N TRP A 6 -8.40 25.92 -0.15
CA TRP A 6 -7.89 25.12 0.95
C TRP A 6 -6.66 24.33 0.49
N ILE A 7 -5.67 24.23 1.37
CA ILE A 7 -4.42 23.50 1.11
C ILE A 7 -4.29 22.39 2.16
N VAL A 8 -3.93 21.20 1.71
CA VAL A 8 -3.54 20.08 2.58
C VAL A 8 -2.05 19.82 2.39
N LEU A 9 -1.27 19.90 3.46
CA LEU A 9 0.14 19.52 3.49
C LEU A 9 0.26 18.08 3.98
N ASP A 10 0.69 17.19 3.10
CA ASP A 10 0.93 15.78 3.46
C ASP A 10 2.30 15.57 4.07
N GLU A 11 2.39 14.68 5.06
CA GLU A 11 3.58 14.37 5.85
C GLU A 11 4.39 15.60 6.29
N LEU A 12 3.72 16.54 6.99
CA LEU A 12 4.33 17.83 7.39
C LEU A 12 5.63 17.67 8.18
N ASN A 13 5.79 16.57 8.91
CA ASN A 13 6.98 16.25 9.68
C ASN A 13 8.22 15.87 8.85
N LEU A 14 8.06 15.71 7.53
CA LEU A 14 9.17 15.55 6.59
C LEU A 14 9.60 16.87 5.94
N ALA A 15 8.86 17.96 6.17
CA ALA A 15 9.16 19.25 5.57
C ALA A 15 10.56 19.77 6.00
N PRO A 16 11.27 20.46 5.10
CA PRO A 16 12.46 21.23 5.46
C PRO A 16 12.16 22.26 6.54
N SER A 17 13.15 22.58 7.37
CA SER A 17 12.98 23.55 8.47
C SER A 17 12.53 24.92 7.95
N ASP A 18 13.04 25.32 6.80
CA ASP A 18 12.80 26.59 6.12
C ASP A 18 11.32 26.71 5.70
N VAL A 19 10.71 25.60 5.28
CA VAL A 19 9.28 25.53 4.95
C VAL A 19 8.44 25.67 6.22
N LEU A 20 8.82 24.98 7.30
CA LEU A 20 8.13 25.10 8.59
C LEU A 20 8.23 26.52 9.14
N GLU A 21 9.38 27.19 8.94
CA GLU A 21 9.58 28.57 9.33
C GLU A 21 8.70 29.53 8.54
N ALA A 22 8.60 29.36 7.21
CA ALA A 22 7.71 30.18 6.38
C ALA A 22 6.23 30.01 6.79
N LEU A 23 5.82 28.81 7.19
CA LEU A 23 4.47 28.54 7.67
C LEU A 23 4.17 29.19 9.02
N ASN A 24 5.18 29.54 9.83
CA ASN A 24 4.95 30.12 11.15
C ASN A 24 4.11 31.40 11.08
N ARG A 25 4.48 32.35 10.21
CA ARG A 25 3.74 33.61 10.06
C ARG A 25 2.34 33.42 9.46
N LEU A 26 2.17 32.36 8.67
CA LEU A 26 0.89 32.05 8.04
C LEU A 26 -0.11 31.46 9.06
N LEU A 27 0.41 30.74 10.05
CA LEU A 27 -0.36 30.05 11.10
C LEU A 27 -0.60 30.90 12.35
N ASP A 28 0.22 31.92 12.58
CA ASP A 28 0.01 32.89 13.66
C ASP A 28 -1.07 33.93 13.29
N ASP A 29 -1.41 34.82 14.23
CA ASP A 29 -2.41 35.88 14.07
C ASP A 29 -2.16 36.81 12.87
N ASN A 30 -0.90 36.87 12.39
CA ASN A 30 -0.53 37.64 11.21
C ASN A 30 -1.23 37.16 9.94
N ARG A 31 -1.50 35.85 9.80
CA ARG A 31 -2.06 35.24 8.59
C ARG A 31 -1.32 35.67 7.31
N GLU A 32 0.01 35.68 7.34
CA GLU A 32 0.84 36.15 6.22
C GLU A 32 1.89 35.13 5.80
N LEU A 33 2.11 35.00 4.50
CA LEU A 33 3.20 34.20 3.93
C LEU A 33 4.21 35.12 3.26
N PHE A 34 5.45 35.11 3.72
CA PHE A 34 6.56 35.78 3.04
C PHE A 34 7.20 34.82 2.04
N VAL A 35 7.37 35.27 0.80
CA VAL A 35 8.03 34.51 -0.28
C VAL A 35 9.37 35.20 -0.59
N PRO A 36 10.50 34.65 -0.08
CA PRO A 36 11.80 35.28 -0.19
C PRO A 36 12.24 35.55 -1.64
N GLU A 37 11.95 34.64 -2.56
CA GLU A 37 12.35 34.70 -3.96
C GLU A 37 11.65 35.83 -4.73
N LEU A 38 10.44 36.20 -4.29
CA LEU A 38 9.64 37.27 -4.90
C LEU A 38 9.71 38.58 -4.10
N HIS A 39 10.38 38.56 -2.93
CA HIS A 39 10.36 39.64 -1.95
C HIS A 39 8.95 40.15 -1.65
N GLU A 40 7.98 39.23 -1.56
CA GLU A 40 6.57 39.55 -1.44
C GLU A 40 5.98 38.96 -0.17
N THR A 41 5.19 39.76 0.55
CA THR A 41 4.36 39.28 1.66
C THR A 41 2.92 39.15 1.18
N ILE A 42 2.36 37.96 1.34
CA ILE A 42 1.01 37.62 0.91
C ILE A 42 0.14 37.46 2.15
N SER A 43 -0.83 38.36 2.35
CA SER A 43 -1.88 38.14 3.36
C SER A 43 -2.80 37.01 2.91
N ALA A 44 -3.10 36.08 3.82
CA ALA A 44 -3.96 34.95 3.55
C ALA A 44 -5.40 35.43 3.32
N HIS A 45 -6.01 34.95 2.25
CA HIS A 45 -7.40 35.24 1.96
C HIS A 45 -8.32 34.80 3.14
N PRO A 46 -9.42 35.51 3.45
CA PRO A 46 -10.29 35.17 4.58
C PRO A 46 -10.78 33.72 4.57
N ASN A 47 -11.12 33.19 3.40
CA ASN A 47 -11.60 31.81 3.19
C ASN A 47 -10.48 30.75 3.12
N PHE A 48 -9.21 31.16 3.16
CA PHE A 48 -8.08 30.24 3.14
C PHE A 48 -8.06 29.38 4.41
N MET A 49 -7.86 28.07 4.23
CA MET A 49 -7.67 27.13 5.33
C MET A 49 -6.51 26.19 5.01
N LEU A 50 -5.69 25.92 6.03
CA LEU A 50 -4.56 25.00 5.94
C LEU A 50 -4.86 23.76 6.77
N PHE A 51 -4.77 22.61 6.13
CA PHE A 51 -4.76 21.30 6.77
C PHE A 51 -3.37 20.72 6.67
N ALA A 52 -2.99 19.94 7.67
CA ALA A 52 -1.74 19.19 7.65
C ALA A 52 -1.97 17.79 8.19
N THR A 53 -1.36 16.81 7.54
CA THR A 53 -1.33 15.42 8.00
C THR A 53 0.10 15.05 8.39
N GLN A 54 0.22 14.16 9.37
CA GLN A 54 1.50 13.57 9.74
C GLN A 54 1.24 12.19 10.35
N ASN A 55 2.14 11.26 10.06
CA ASN A 55 2.19 9.99 10.76
C ASN A 55 3.03 10.14 12.04
N PRO A 56 2.64 9.50 13.16
CA PRO A 56 3.39 9.57 14.41
C PRO A 56 4.86 9.14 14.22
N PRO A 57 5.83 9.86 14.81
CA PRO A 57 7.25 9.64 14.56
C PRO A 57 7.78 8.29 15.07
N ALA A 58 7.08 7.66 16.03
CA ALA A 58 7.50 6.39 16.62
C ALA A 58 7.43 5.19 15.65
N LEU A 59 6.60 5.26 14.60
CA LEU A 59 6.28 4.11 13.76
C LEU A 59 7.14 4.01 12.50
N TYR A 60 7.79 5.09 12.08
CA TYR A 60 8.52 5.15 10.81
C TYR A 60 9.73 6.07 10.88
N GLY A 61 10.91 5.55 10.51
CA GLY A 61 12.18 6.29 10.52
C GLY A 61 12.16 7.54 9.63
N GLY A 62 13.03 8.51 9.95
CA GLY A 62 13.23 9.74 9.19
C GLY A 62 12.22 10.87 9.45
N ARG A 63 11.23 10.66 10.32
CA ARG A 63 10.21 11.66 10.68
C ARG A 63 10.67 12.54 11.84
N LYS A 64 10.68 13.86 11.64
CA LYS A 64 11.04 14.82 12.70
C LYS A 64 9.90 14.95 13.70
N ILE A 65 10.23 15.15 14.97
CA ILE A 65 9.24 15.57 15.96
C ILE A 65 9.01 17.07 15.78
N LEU A 66 7.79 17.46 15.43
CA LEU A 66 7.43 18.88 15.38
C LEU A 66 7.48 19.49 16.78
N SER A 67 8.03 20.70 16.89
CA SER A 67 8.14 21.41 18.16
C SER A 67 6.75 21.64 18.75
N ARG A 68 6.63 21.61 20.09
CA ARG A 68 5.34 21.87 20.76
C ARG A 68 4.79 23.26 20.38
N ALA A 69 5.66 24.25 20.25
CA ALA A 69 5.25 25.61 19.86
C ALA A 69 4.62 25.67 18.46
N PHE A 70 5.17 24.91 17.51
CA PHE A 70 4.60 24.81 16.17
C PHE A 70 3.26 24.07 16.17
N ARG A 71 3.19 22.95 16.90
CA ARG A 71 1.98 22.14 17.05
C ARG A 71 0.81 22.89 17.68
N ASN A 72 1.09 23.76 18.66
CA ASN A 72 0.09 24.60 19.32
C ASN A 72 -0.64 25.58 18.37
N ARG A 73 -0.17 25.75 17.12
CA ARG A 73 -0.82 26.60 16.10
C ARG A 73 -1.84 25.83 15.25
N PHE A 74 -1.97 24.53 15.50
CA PHE A 74 -2.95 23.66 14.86
C PHE A 74 -3.99 23.21 15.88
N VAL A 75 -5.19 22.92 15.38
CA VAL A 75 -6.14 22.05 16.09
C VAL A 75 -5.73 20.61 15.78
N GLU A 76 -5.21 19.90 16.78
CA GLU A 76 -4.78 18.51 16.61
C GLU A 76 -5.97 17.54 16.68
N ILE A 77 -6.12 16.73 15.63
CA ILE A 77 -7.07 15.62 15.59
C ILE A 77 -6.26 14.33 15.45
N HIS A 78 -6.52 13.38 16.34
CA HIS A 78 -5.92 12.05 16.29
C HIS A 78 -6.89 11.10 15.59
N VAL A 79 -6.40 10.39 14.57
CA VAL A 79 -7.15 9.36 13.85
C VAL A 79 -6.44 8.04 14.10
N ASP A 80 -7.13 7.13 14.78
CA ASP A 80 -6.60 5.81 15.10
C ASP A 80 -6.73 4.84 13.92
N ASP A 81 -6.07 3.68 14.04
CA ASP A 81 -6.18 2.58 13.07
C ASP A 81 -7.66 2.13 12.94
N ILE A 82 -8.10 1.81 11.73
CA ILE A 82 -9.47 1.31 11.47
C ILE A 82 -9.69 -0.01 12.23
N PRO A 83 -10.77 -0.14 13.02
CA PRO A 83 -11.13 -1.41 13.66
C PRO A 83 -11.27 -2.56 12.67
N GLU A 84 -10.91 -3.76 13.09
CA GLU A 84 -10.81 -4.94 12.22
C GLU A 84 -12.20 -5.41 11.72
N ASP A 85 -13.23 -5.24 12.54
CA ASP A 85 -14.62 -5.51 12.19
C ASP A 85 -15.13 -4.52 11.14
N GLU A 86 -14.80 -3.24 11.27
CA GLU A 86 -15.07 -2.23 10.24
C GLU A 86 -14.32 -2.54 8.93
N LEU A 87 -13.08 -3.02 9.00
CA LEU A 87 -12.31 -3.39 7.82
C LEU A 87 -12.98 -4.51 7.01
N SER A 88 -13.55 -5.51 7.70
CA SER A 88 -14.35 -6.58 7.07
C SER A 88 -15.60 -6.02 6.37
N GLU A 89 -16.27 -5.05 6.99
CA GLU A 89 -17.44 -4.38 6.42
C GLU A 89 -17.07 -3.55 5.19
N ILE A 90 -15.97 -2.80 5.24
CA ILE A 90 -15.47 -2.01 4.12
C ILE A 90 -15.14 -2.93 2.94
N LEU A 91 -14.45 -4.06 3.15
CA LEU A 91 -14.18 -5.02 2.08
C LEU A 91 -15.47 -5.57 1.46
N THR A 92 -16.48 -5.83 2.28
CA THR A 92 -17.77 -6.35 1.81
C THR A 92 -18.51 -5.32 0.97
N GLN A 93 -18.58 -4.07 1.43
CA GLN A 93 -19.36 -3.02 0.79
C GLN A 93 -18.65 -2.33 -0.37
N LYS A 94 -17.35 -2.04 -0.24
CA LYS A 94 -16.56 -1.30 -1.23
C LYS A 94 -15.90 -2.21 -2.25
N CYS A 95 -15.40 -3.36 -1.82
CA CYS A 95 -14.71 -4.30 -2.71
C CYS A 95 -15.60 -5.45 -3.20
N LEU A 96 -16.87 -5.50 -2.75
CA LEU A 96 -17.85 -6.52 -3.15
C LEU A 96 -17.40 -7.95 -2.84
N ILE A 97 -16.61 -8.11 -1.77
CA ILE A 97 -16.12 -9.42 -1.32
C ILE A 97 -17.18 -10.07 -0.43
N ALA A 98 -17.40 -11.38 -0.58
CA ALA A 98 -18.29 -12.11 0.32
C ALA A 98 -17.81 -11.98 1.78
N LYS A 99 -18.74 -11.79 2.72
CA LYS A 99 -18.41 -11.57 4.14
C LYS A 99 -17.47 -12.64 4.71
N SER A 100 -17.66 -13.91 4.34
CA SER A 100 -16.80 -15.02 4.75
C SER A 100 -15.35 -14.86 4.25
N HIS A 101 -15.15 -14.39 3.02
CA HIS A 101 -13.84 -14.10 2.45
C HIS A 101 -13.22 -12.86 3.11
N ALA A 102 -13.99 -11.78 3.29
CA ALA A 102 -13.52 -10.55 3.94
C ALA A 102 -12.99 -10.83 5.36
N THR A 103 -13.73 -11.61 6.16
CA THR A 103 -13.29 -12.01 7.50
C THR A 103 -11.98 -12.81 7.45
N LYS A 104 -11.84 -13.78 6.54
CA LYS A 104 -10.59 -14.54 6.39
C LYS A 104 -9.41 -13.64 5.99
N MET A 105 -9.62 -12.70 5.08
CA MET A 105 -8.58 -11.76 4.65
C MET A 105 -8.09 -10.89 5.82
N VAL A 106 -9.00 -10.38 6.65
CA VAL A 106 -8.65 -9.61 7.85
C VAL A 106 -7.93 -10.48 8.89
N GLU A 107 -8.37 -11.73 9.10
CA GLU A 107 -7.68 -12.65 10.02
C GLU A 107 -6.26 -13.00 9.54
N VAL A 108 -6.05 -13.20 8.23
CA VAL A 108 -4.70 -13.31 7.63
C VAL A 108 -3.88 -12.07 7.93
N MET A 109 -4.45 -10.87 7.75
CA MET A 109 -3.75 -9.61 8.02
C MET A 109 -3.27 -9.53 9.47
N LYS A 110 -4.14 -9.85 10.43
CA LYS A 110 -3.84 -9.83 11.87
C LYS A 110 -2.74 -10.81 12.23
N ASP A 111 -2.84 -12.02 11.71
CA ASP A 111 -1.90 -13.09 11.98
C ASP A 111 -0.51 -12.77 11.43
N LEU A 112 -0.42 -12.28 10.19
CA LEU A 112 0.84 -11.81 9.63
C LEU A 112 1.44 -10.66 10.45
N GLN A 113 0.63 -9.67 10.85
CA GLN A 113 1.12 -8.56 11.68
C GLN A 113 1.64 -9.04 13.05
N ARG A 114 1.00 -10.02 13.68
CA ARG A 114 1.48 -10.64 14.93
C ARG A 114 2.79 -11.40 14.73
N ASN A 115 2.91 -12.19 13.66
CA ASN A 115 4.15 -12.89 13.33
C ASN A 115 5.33 -11.93 13.14
N ARG A 116 5.09 -10.74 12.56
CA ARG A 116 6.15 -9.73 12.40
C ARG A 116 6.59 -9.10 13.71
N GLN A 117 5.67 -8.80 14.63
CA GLN A 117 6.00 -8.20 15.93
C GLN A 117 6.96 -9.07 16.76
N ASN A 118 6.93 -10.39 16.54
CA ASN A 118 7.82 -11.33 17.20
C ASN A 118 9.23 -11.40 16.54
N SER A 119 9.35 -10.99 15.29
CA SER A 119 10.58 -11.00 14.50
C SER A 119 11.23 -9.61 14.49
N LYS A 120 12.31 -9.41 15.25
CA LYS A 120 13.01 -8.11 15.46
C LYS A 120 13.64 -7.45 14.20
N ALA A 121 13.25 -7.83 12.99
CA ALA A 121 13.83 -7.34 11.74
C ALA A 121 13.12 -6.07 11.23
N PHE A 122 13.69 -4.91 11.56
CA PHE A 122 13.83 -3.63 10.83
C PHE A 122 12.82 -3.09 9.78
N ALA A 123 11.70 -3.74 9.50
CA ALA A 123 10.58 -3.19 8.72
C ALA A 123 9.41 -3.07 9.70
N GLY A 124 8.86 -1.85 9.87
CA GLY A 124 7.92 -1.48 10.94
C GLY A 124 6.67 -2.37 11.09
N LYS A 125 5.77 -1.99 12.00
CA LYS A 125 4.57 -2.74 12.49
C LYS A 125 3.77 -3.52 11.43
N HIS A 126 3.80 -3.09 10.16
CA HIS A 126 3.03 -3.67 9.04
C HIS A 126 3.85 -4.44 8.00
N GLY A 127 5.07 -4.88 8.31
CA GLY A 127 6.05 -5.40 7.34
C GLY A 127 5.57 -6.48 6.36
N TYR A 128 4.60 -7.32 6.75
CA TYR A 128 4.02 -8.32 5.85
C TYR A 128 2.80 -7.85 5.06
N ILE A 129 2.01 -6.92 5.60
CA ILE A 129 0.71 -6.52 5.04
C ILE A 129 0.17 -5.24 5.66
N THR A 130 -0.37 -4.37 4.80
CA THR A 130 -1.09 -3.13 5.14
C THR A 130 -2.56 -3.20 4.72
N PRO A 131 -3.46 -2.34 5.22
CA PRO A 131 -4.83 -2.24 4.70
C PRO A 131 -4.88 -1.99 3.19
N ARG A 132 -3.91 -1.26 2.63
CA ARG A 132 -3.80 -1.03 1.18
C ARG A 132 -3.58 -2.34 0.42
N ASP A 133 -2.75 -3.23 0.95
CA ASP A 133 -2.55 -4.56 0.37
C ASP A 133 -3.82 -5.40 0.46
N LEU A 134 -4.61 -5.26 1.53
CA LEU A 134 -5.91 -5.93 1.66
C LEU A 134 -6.90 -5.50 0.57
N PHE A 135 -6.96 -4.20 0.27
CA PHE A 135 -7.80 -3.68 -0.81
C PHE A 135 -7.30 -4.12 -2.20
N ARG A 136 -5.98 -4.13 -2.44
CA ARG A 136 -5.40 -4.68 -3.68
C ARG A 136 -5.70 -6.15 -3.84
N TRP A 137 -5.61 -6.92 -2.75
CA TRP A 137 -5.91 -8.34 -2.76
C TRP A 137 -7.38 -8.61 -3.10
N ALA A 138 -8.30 -7.86 -2.50
CA ALA A 138 -9.72 -7.93 -2.85
C ALA A 138 -9.98 -7.56 -4.32
N ASP A 139 -9.35 -6.49 -4.80
CA ASP A 139 -9.52 -6.02 -6.18
C ASP A 139 -8.97 -7.00 -7.22
N ARG A 140 -7.81 -7.63 -6.92
CA ARG A 140 -7.25 -8.75 -7.67
C ARG A 140 -8.25 -9.91 -7.77
N PHE A 141 -8.72 -10.40 -6.63
CA PHE A 141 -9.67 -11.52 -6.58
C PHE A 141 -10.93 -11.24 -7.40
N ARG A 142 -11.48 -10.03 -7.29
CA ARG A 142 -12.66 -9.61 -8.06
C ARG A 142 -12.38 -9.50 -9.56
N THR A 143 -11.25 -8.90 -9.94
CA THR A 143 -10.91 -8.66 -11.36
C THR A 143 -10.69 -9.96 -12.13
N TYR A 144 -10.17 -10.98 -11.47
CA TYR A 144 -10.02 -12.33 -12.06
C TYR A 144 -11.21 -13.24 -11.79
N GLU A 145 -12.36 -12.67 -11.39
CA GLU A 145 -13.61 -13.39 -11.15
C GLU A 145 -13.48 -14.58 -10.18
N GLY A 146 -12.59 -14.47 -9.20
CA GLY A 146 -12.35 -15.52 -8.22
C GLY A 146 -13.61 -15.87 -7.44
N ARG A 147 -13.81 -17.17 -7.19
CA ARG A 147 -14.98 -17.70 -6.47
C ARG A 147 -14.61 -18.64 -5.34
N SER A 148 -13.38 -19.16 -5.34
CA SER A 148 -12.91 -20.19 -4.42
C SER A 148 -11.93 -19.65 -3.37
N ASN A 149 -11.76 -20.41 -2.28
CA ASN A 149 -10.77 -20.07 -1.26
C ASN A 149 -9.34 -20.21 -1.82
N GLU A 150 -9.16 -21.16 -2.74
CA GLU A 150 -7.92 -21.48 -3.44
C GLU A 150 -7.47 -20.29 -4.29
N GLU A 151 -8.37 -19.71 -5.09
CA GLU A 151 -8.09 -18.51 -5.88
C GLU A 151 -7.79 -17.30 -5.00
N LEU A 152 -8.56 -17.11 -3.91
CA LEU A 152 -8.32 -16.00 -2.99
C LEU A 152 -6.95 -16.13 -2.32
N ALA A 153 -6.61 -17.32 -1.82
CA ALA A 153 -5.30 -17.59 -1.23
C ALA A 153 -4.16 -17.39 -2.24
N ARG A 154 -4.35 -17.84 -3.48
CA ARG A 154 -3.38 -17.68 -4.58
C ARG A 154 -3.12 -16.20 -4.90
N GLU A 155 -4.16 -15.38 -5.01
CA GLU A 155 -4.00 -13.93 -5.21
C GLU A 155 -3.27 -13.27 -4.03
N GLY A 156 -3.56 -13.73 -2.81
CA GLY A 156 -2.89 -13.26 -1.61
C GLY A 156 -1.40 -13.59 -1.63
N TYR A 157 -1.05 -14.81 -2.05
CA TYR A 157 0.33 -15.24 -2.19
C TYR A 157 1.08 -14.38 -3.22
N TYR A 158 0.52 -14.19 -4.41
CA TYR A 158 1.13 -13.38 -5.46
C TYR A 158 1.34 -11.92 -5.06
N LEU A 159 0.51 -11.38 -4.18
CA LEU A 159 0.64 -10.00 -3.73
C LEU A 159 1.61 -9.87 -2.54
N LEU A 160 1.50 -10.77 -1.57
CA LEU A 160 2.15 -10.63 -0.26
C LEU A 160 3.47 -11.37 -0.17
N ALA A 161 3.57 -12.59 -0.71
CA ALA A 161 4.78 -13.40 -0.64
C ALA A 161 5.78 -12.98 -1.72
N GLU A 162 5.33 -12.78 -2.97
CA GLU A 162 6.23 -12.49 -4.10
C GLU A 162 7.02 -11.18 -3.99
N ARG A 163 6.53 -10.23 -3.20
CA ARG A 163 7.27 -8.99 -2.93
C ARG A 163 8.40 -9.17 -1.93
N LEU A 164 8.41 -10.26 -1.17
CA LEU A 164 9.43 -10.56 -0.16
C LEU A 164 10.67 -11.12 -0.84
N ARG A 165 11.84 -10.75 -0.32
CA ARG A 165 13.13 -11.20 -0.86
C ARG A 165 13.62 -12.49 -0.20
N ASP A 166 13.25 -12.71 1.06
CA ASP A 166 13.64 -13.88 1.84
C ASP A 166 12.59 -14.99 1.69
N ASP A 167 13.02 -16.17 1.26
CA ASP A 167 12.14 -17.32 1.08
C ASP A 167 11.59 -17.84 2.42
N THR A 168 12.29 -17.63 3.54
CA THR A 168 11.78 -17.93 4.89
C THR A 168 10.55 -17.08 5.21
N GLU A 169 10.60 -15.79 4.85
CA GLU A 169 9.48 -14.87 5.03
C GLU A 169 8.30 -15.23 4.10
N LYS A 170 8.57 -15.71 2.88
CA LYS A 170 7.53 -16.22 1.97
C LYS A 170 6.82 -17.44 2.53
N LEU A 171 7.56 -18.37 3.14
CA LEU A 171 6.98 -19.56 3.77
C LEU A 171 6.03 -19.18 4.90
N VAL A 172 6.37 -18.19 5.73
CA VAL A 172 5.46 -17.68 6.77
C VAL A 172 4.16 -17.17 6.15
N VAL A 173 4.24 -16.38 5.06
CA VAL A 173 3.03 -15.91 4.37
C VAL A 173 2.21 -17.08 3.81
N GLN A 174 2.88 -18.06 3.21
CA GLN A 174 2.24 -19.26 2.66
C GLN A 174 1.48 -20.04 3.73
N GLU A 175 2.14 -20.37 4.84
CA GLU A 175 1.56 -21.16 5.94
C GLU A 175 0.32 -20.47 6.54
N VAL A 176 0.38 -19.15 6.69
CA VAL A 176 -0.76 -18.37 7.20
C VAL A 176 -1.93 -18.42 6.21
N LEU A 177 -1.68 -18.23 4.91
CA LEU A 177 -2.72 -18.34 3.88
C LEU A 177 -3.34 -19.74 3.85
N GLU A 178 -2.52 -20.78 3.76
CA GLU A 178 -2.96 -22.18 3.72
C GLU A 178 -3.83 -22.54 4.93
N ARG A 179 -3.42 -22.09 6.13
CA ARG A 179 -4.17 -22.31 7.37
C ARG A 179 -5.55 -21.64 7.38
N HIS A 180 -5.64 -20.36 7.02
CA HIS A 180 -6.91 -19.61 7.08
C HIS A 180 -7.88 -19.99 5.97
N PHE A 181 -7.36 -20.31 4.78
CA PHE A 181 -8.18 -20.72 3.64
C PHE A 181 -8.45 -22.22 3.58
N ARG A 182 -7.68 -23.03 4.31
CA ARG A 182 -7.70 -24.51 4.29
C ARG A 182 -7.40 -25.07 2.89
N VAL A 183 -6.33 -24.55 2.29
CA VAL A 183 -5.87 -24.90 0.94
C VAL A 183 -4.39 -25.26 0.98
N SER A 184 -3.87 -25.82 -0.11
CA SER A 184 -2.43 -26.02 -0.30
C SER A 184 -1.94 -25.20 -1.49
N LEU A 185 -0.87 -24.43 -1.28
CA LEU A 185 -0.24 -23.56 -2.26
C LEU A 185 1.12 -24.14 -2.64
N THR A 186 1.12 -25.23 -3.41
CA THR A 186 2.38 -25.83 -3.90
C THR A 186 3.05 -24.92 -4.93
N ASN A 187 4.30 -24.50 -4.66
CA ASN A 187 5.08 -23.60 -5.52
C ASN A 187 5.19 -24.07 -6.98
N ASP A 188 5.26 -25.37 -7.20
CA ASP A 188 5.33 -25.92 -8.54
C ASP A 188 4.01 -25.76 -9.31
N ASP A 189 2.85 -25.80 -8.66
CA ASP A 189 1.56 -25.71 -9.34
C ASP A 189 1.00 -24.28 -9.42
N LEU A 190 1.48 -23.40 -8.53
CA LEU A 190 1.08 -22.00 -8.42
C LEU A 190 1.22 -21.18 -9.70
N TYR A 191 2.09 -21.58 -10.63
CA TYR A 191 2.28 -20.87 -11.89
C TYR A 191 2.03 -21.75 -13.11
N LYS A 192 1.86 -23.07 -12.95
CA LYS A 192 1.88 -24.00 -14.09
C LYS A 192 0.73 -23.75 -15.07
N GLU A 193 -0.50 -23.61 -14.58
CA GLU A 193 -1.65 -23.42 -15.47
C GLU A 193 -1.56 -22.10 -16.23
N GLU A 194 -1.13 -21.03 -15.56
CA GLU A 194 -0.99 -19.71 -16.17
C GLU A 194 0.23 -19.64 -17.10
N LEU A 195 1.32 -20.34 -16.78
CA LEU A 195 2.47 -20.47 -17.65
C LEU A 195 2.15 -21.27 -18.91
N LEU A 196 1.33 -22.31 -18.82
CA LEU A 196 0.86 -23.06 -20.00
C LEU A 196 -0.02 -22.19 -20.91
N LYS A 197 -0.97 -21.44 -20.34
CA LYS A 197 -1.81 -20.49 -21.10
C LYS A 197 -0.99 -19.37 -21.73
N LEU A 198 0.00 -18.86 -21.01
CA LEU A 198 0.93 -17.85 -21.51
C LEU A 198 1.81 -18.41 -22.62
N ASP A 199 2.32 -19.63 -22.50
CA ASP A 199 3.15 -20.27 -23.52
C ASP A 199 2.38 -20.53 -24.81
N GLU A 200 1.12 -20.96 -24.73
CA GLU A 200 0.23 -21.08 -25.90
C GLU A 200 -0.03 -19.71 -26.57
N SER A 201 -0.31 -18.68 -25.77
CA SER A 201 -0.48 -17.31 -26.29
C SER A 201 0.81 -16.74 -26.90
N PHE A 202 1.97 -17.08 -26.35
CA PHE A 202 3.27 -16.64 -26.83
C PHE A 202 3.74 -17.42 -28.06
N HIS A 203 3.40 -18.70 -28.19
CA HIS A 203 3.64 -19.45 -29.43
C HIS A 203 2.86 -18.81 -30.59
N SER A 204 1.62 -18.37 -30.36
CA SER A 204 0.85 -17.61 -31.35
C SER A 204 1.44 -16.22 -31.66
N ARG A 205 2.12 -15.58 -30.68
CA ARG A 205 2.82 -14.29 -30.87
C ARG A 205 4.25 -14.43 -31.39
N ARG A 206 4.90 -15.59 -31.24
CA ARG A 206 6.25 -15.88 -31.74
C ARG A 206 6.32 -15.75 -33.25
N ASP A 207 5.28 -16.19 -33.95
CA ASP A 207 5.14 -16.01 -35.40
C ASP A 207 5.11 -14.52 -35.83
N SER A 208 4.86 -13.59 -34.90
CA SER A 208 4.88 -12.14 -35.16
C SER A 208 6.14 -11.42 -34.65
N MET A 209 7.02 -12.09 -33.89
CA MET A 209 8.21 -11.52 -33.25
C MET A 209 9.46 -12.31 -33.62
N GLU A 210 9.76 -12.42 -34.92
CA GLU A 210 10.90 -13.16 -35.47
C GLU A 210 12.31 -12.64 -35.06
N ASN A 211 12.43 -11.57 -34.27
CA ASN A 211 13.72 -10.88 -34.11
C ASN A 211 14.36 -10.84 -32.72
N ARG A 212 13.90 -11.62 -31.72
CA ARG A 212 14.63 -11.74 -30.44
C ARG A 212 14.55 -13.15 -29.85
N THR A 213 15.65 -13.90 -29.95
CA THR A 213 15.89 -15.20 -29.32
C THR A 213 16.10 -15.05 -27.80
N ILE A 214 15.03 -14.74 -27.06
CA ILE A 214 15.06 -14.78 -25.60
C ILE A 214 14.83 -16.22 -25.14
N SER A 215 15.83 -16.80 -24.48
CA SER A 215 15.70 -18.08 -23.77
C SER A 215 15.08 -17.84 -22.38
N TRP A 216 13.87 -18.33 -22.16
CA TRP A 216 13.13 -18.11 -20.93
C TRP A 216 13.45 -19.16 -19.87
N THR A 217 13.80 -18.72 -18.66
CA THR A 217 13.92 -19.59 -17.48
C THR A 217 12.62 -19.59 -16.66
N LYS A 218 12.41 -20.59 -15.80
CA LYS A 218 11.24 -20.63 -14.88
C LYS A 218 11.10 -19.34 -14.05
N SER A 219 12.21 -18.79 -13.58
CA SER A 219 12.20 -17.54 -12.79
C SER A 219 11.81 -16.32 -13.63
N MET A 220 12.27 -16.23 -14.89
CA MET A 220 11.86 -15.15 -15.80
C MET A 220 10.37 -15.23 -16.12
N TRP A 221 9.85 -16.44 -16.29
CA TRP A 221 8.45 -16.72 -16.50
C TRP A 221 7.58 -16.29 -15.32
N ARG A 222 7.97 -16.65 -14.10
CA ARG A 222 7.33 -16.18 -12.86
C ARG A 222 7.34 -14.65 -12.76
N LEU A 223 8.47 -14.02 -13.04
CA LEU A 223 8.59 -12.56 -13.03
C LEU A 223 7.68 -11.91 -14.08
N PHE A 224 7.67 -12.43 -15.31
CA PHE A 224 6.81 -11.94 -16.38
C PHE A 224 5.33 -12.03 -15.99
N PHE A 225 4.90 -13.17 -15.46
CA PHE A 225 3.54 -13.38 -14.98
C PHE A 225 3.14 -12.32 -13.94
N LEU A 226 3.98 -12.07 -12.93
CA LEU A 226 3.70 -11.08 -11.90
C LEU A 226 3.65 -9.65 -12.46
N ILE A 227 4.58 -9.30 -13.34
CA ILE A 227 4.61 -7.98 -14.00
C ILE A 227 3.39 -7.77 -14.87
N GLU A 228 3.00 -8.77 -15.67
CA GLU A 228 1.84 -8.67 -16.56
C GLU A 228 0.56 -8.41 -15.76
N ARG A 229 0.39 -9.08 -14.61
CA ARG A 229 -0.74 -8.88 -13.72
C ARG A 229 -0.74 -7.50 -13.07
N SER A 230 0.40 -7.08 -12.52
CA SER A 230 0.54 -5.73 -11.96
C SER A 230 0.24 -4.66 -13.01
N TYR A 231 0.69 -4.86 -14.26
CA TYR A 231 0.41 -3.97 -15.37
C TYR A 231 -1.09 -3.92 -15.71
N LYS A 232 -1.76 -5.07 -15.85
CA LYS A 232 -3.21 -5.15 -16.12
C LYS A 232 -4.04 -4.46 -15.05
N LEU A 233 -3.60 -4.55 -13.79
CA LEU A 233 -4.27 -3.94 -12.63
C LEU A 233 -3.83 -2.50 -12.33
N ARG A 234 -2.89 -1.95 -13.10
CA ARG A 234 -2.30 -0.61 -12.88
C ARG A 234 -1.73 -0.43 -11.47
N GLU A 235 -1.15 -1.50 -10.96
CA GLU A 235 -0.48 -1.47 -9.67
C GLU A 235 0.95 -0.94 -9.82
N PRO A 236 1.44 -0.16 -8.85
CA PRO A 236 2.81 0.35 -8.84
C PRO A 236 3.84 -0.76 -8.61
#